data_AF-A0A928ARS6-F1
#
_entry.id   AF-A0A928ARS6-F1
#
_cell.length_a   1.000
_cell.length_b   1.000
_cell.length_c   1.000
_cell.angle_alpha   90.00
_cell.angle_beta   90.00
_cell.angle_gamma   90.00
#
_symmetry.space_group_name_H-M   'P 1'
#
loop_
_entity.id
_entity.type
_entity.pdbx_description
1 polymer ?
#
loop_
_entity_poly.entity_id
_entity_poly.type
_entity_poly.pdbx_seq_one_letter_code
_entity_poly.pdbx_strand_id
1 'polypeptide(L)'
;MKKIISLLLATFAFVAVVPSFVACENEDEDIKQEPQITLTTNKKVGETITLRFHRENTPTDVIGATKISEEEFDMDGGGLLESGVVDFVYKLTSQTVVVKGDIPYIRCRENGLTGLDVSRNPSLKLLQCDNNQLTTLNVGNNLELEYLTCAFNQLTQLDMTKNTKLEWLACASNNLTTLDVSKNSELGILSCSNNKLTSLDVSKNTGLYNLICFNNKIKAAEMSKIINALTDWTGKSIHYPWIFITDYATLSVVSTDKVEENEISETDRKNAESKNWRYY
;
A
#
# COMPACT_ATOMS: atom_id res chain seq x y z
N MET A 1 40.68 15.93 -59.48
CA MET A 1 40.81 17.20 -60.22
C MET A 1 39.72 17.29 -61.28
N LYS A 2 38.76 18.22 -61.10
CA LYS A 2 37.91 18.97 -62.07
C LYS A 2 37.16 18.13 -63.16
N LYS A 3 35.83 18.23 -63.34
CA LYS A 3 34.97 19.43 -63.51
C LYS A 3 33.47 19.14 -63.19
N ILE A 4 32.81 19.98 -62.38
CA ILE A 4 31.76 21.01 -62.70
C ILE A 4 30.33 20.40 -62.81
N ILE A 5 29.46 20.45 -61.79
CA ILE A 5 28.45 21.49 -61.43
C ILE A 5 27.56 21.99 -62.59
N SER A 6 26.26 21.69 -62.54
CA SER A 6 25.21 22.64 -62.94
C SER A 6 23.87 22.27 -62.31
N LEU A 7 23.44 23.12 -61.39
CA LEU A 7 22.13 23.20 -60.77
C LEU A 7 21.19 23.96 -61.73
N LEU A 8 19.99 23.43 -62.00
CA LEU A 8 18.86 24.27 -62.43
C LEU A 8 17.55 23.62 -61.98
N LEU A 9 16.93 24.25 -60.99
CA LEU A 9 15.52 24.04 -60.64
C LEU A 9 14.64 24.58 -61.76
N ALA A 10 13.69 23.76 -62.22
CA ALA A 10 12.48 24.24 -62.86
C ALA A 10 11.32 23.36 -62.39
N THR A 11 10.41 23.99 -61.66
CA THR A 11 9.20 23.46 -61.06
C THR A 11 8.26 22.86 -62.11
N PHE A 12 7.88 21.59 -61.96
CA PHE A 12 6.71 21.01 -62.61
C PHE A 12 5.77 20.46 -61.54
N ALA A 13 4.56 21.01 -61.51
CA ALA A 13 3.45 20.49 -60.74
C ALA A 13 3.13 19.08 -61.23
N PHE A 14 3.35 18.07 -60.38
CA PHE A 14 2.89 16.71 -60.60
C PHE A 14 1.70 16.46 -59.70
N VAL A 15 0.56 16.17 -60.33
CA VAL A 15 -0.61 15.56 -59.71
C VAL A 15 -0.15 14.22 -59.13
N ALA A 16 -0.06 14.13 -57.81
CA ALA A 16 0.29 12.89 -57.13
C ALA A 16 -0.90 11.92 -57.24
N VAL A 17 -0.80 10.96 -58.15
CA VAL A 17 -1.48 9.68 -58.00
C VAL A 17 -0.70 8.95 -56.90
N VAL A 18 -1.25 8.98 -55.68
CA VAL A 18 -0.67 8.25 -54.55
C VAL A 18 -0.86 6.75 -54.84
N PRO A 19 0.21 5.95 -54.95
CA PRO A 19 0.06 4.50 -54.94
C PRO A 19 -0.49 4.12 -53.56
N SER A 20 -1.44 3.21 -53.53
CA SER A 20 -1.90 2.56 -52.31
C SER A 20 -0.72 1.90 -51.60
N PHE A 21 -0.08 2.63 -50.69
CA PHE A 21 0.73 2.04 -49.65
C PHE A 21 -0.26 1.31 -48.74
N VAL A 22 -0.28 -0.01 -48.83
CA VAL A 22 -0.69 -0.84 -47.71
C VAL A 22 0.26 -0.45 -46.58
N ALA A 23 -0.24 0.34 -45.63
CA ALA A 23 0.42 0.46 -44.36
C ALA A 23 0.40 -0.96 -43.77
N CYS A 24 1.57 -1.57 -43.62
CA CYS A 24 1.71 -2.59 -42.60
C CYS A 24 1.36 -1.88 -41.30
N GLU A 25 0.15 -2.13 -40.80
CA GLU A 25 -0.16 -1.89 -39.41
C GLU A 25 0.89 -2.69 -38.63
N ASN A 26 1.86 -1.96 -38.06
CA ASN A 26 2.61 -2.50 -36.94
C ASN A 26 1.54 -2.65 -35.85
N GLU A 27 0.94 -3.82 -35.76
CA GLU A 27 0.45 -4.31 -34.48
C GLU A 27 1.67 -4.24 -33.56
N ASP A 28 1.77 -3.14 -32.80
CA ASP A 28 2.56 -3.15 -31.58
C ASP A 28 1.92 -4.27 -30.75
N GLU A 29 2.43 -5.50 -30.91
CA GLU A 29 2.23 -6.57 -29.95
C GLU A 29 2.71 -5.98 -28.63
N ASP A 30 1.75 -5.48 -27.86
CA ASP A 30 1.94 -5.01 -26.51
C ASP A 30 2.54 -6.21 -25.76
N ILE A 31 3.88 -6.24 -25.65
CA ILE A 31 4.62 -7.34 -25.03
C ILE A 31 4.12 -7.39 -23.60
N LYS A 32 3.12 -8.25 -23.37
CA LYS A 32 2.39 -8.32 -22.12
C LYS A 32 3.37 -8.82 -21.08
N GLN A 33 4.00 -7.87 -20.39
CA GLN A 33 5.06 -8.15 -19.44
C GLN A 33 4.50 -9.09 -18.37
N GLU A 34 5.17 -10.23 -18.17
CA GLU A 34 4.70 -11.22 -17.21
C GLU A 34 4.55 -10.61 -15.81
N PRO A 35 3.49 -10.98 -15.07
CA PRO A 35 3.31 -10.52 -13.70
C PRO A 35 4.51 -10.87 -12.82
N GLN A 36 4.93 -9.88 -12.03
CA GLN A 36 6.02 -10.06 -11.09
C GLN A 36 6.00 -9.00 -9.98
N ILE A 37 6.67 -9.33 -8.89
CA ILE A 37 6.98 -8.43 -7.78
C ILE A 37 8.49 -8.41 -7.59
N THR A 38 9.07 -7.21 -7.47
CA THR A 38 10.51 -7.06 -7.21
C THR A 38 10.74 -6.53 -5.80
N LEU A 39 11.59 -7.21 -5.05
CA LEU A 39 11.99 -6.85 -3.70
C LEU A 39 13.49 -6.50 -3.70
N THR A 40 13.86 -5.42 -3.03
CA THR A 40 15.26 -5.06 -2.76
C THR A 40 15.47 -5.00 -1.26
N THR A 41 16.48 -5.71 -0.75
CA THR A 41 16.78 -5.82 0.68
C THR A 41 18.19 -5.36 1.00
N ASN A 42 18.39 -4.82 2.20
CA ASN A 42 19.73 -4.52 2.73
C ASN A 42 20.44 -5.75 3.34
N LYS A 43 19.75 -6.90 3.46
CA LYS A 43 20.36 -8.17 3.85
C LYS A 43 21.44 -8.58 2.86
N LYS A 44 22.46 -9.30 3.33
CA LYS A 44 23.59 -9.79 2.56
C LYS A 44 23.22 -11.06 1.80
N VAL A 45 23.88 -11.28 0.66
CA VAL A 45 23.82 -12.57 -0.04
C VAL A 45 24.21 -13.69 0.93
N GLY A 46 23.42 -14.76 0.94
CA GLY A 46 23.55 -15.88 1.87
C GLY A 46 22.68 -15.78 3.12
N GLU A 47 22.15 -14.60 3.47
CA GLU A 47 21.12 -14.46 4.51
C GLU A 47 19.74 -14.87 3.99
N THR A 48 18.75 -14.97 4.87
CA THR A 48 17.40 -15.41 4.54
C THR A 48 16.37 -14.29 4.57
N ILE A 49 15.37 -14.44 3.71
CA ILE A 49 14.10 -13.71 3.74
C ILE A 49 12.96 -14.72 3.82
N THR A 50 11.83 -14.30 4.38
CA THR A 50 10.60 -15.10 4.42
C THR A 50 9.50 -14.40 3.65
N LEU A 51 8.90 -15.10 2.68
CA LEU A 51 7.78 -14.61 1.90
C LEU A 51 6.58 -15.54 2.14
N ARG A 52 5.43 -14.97 2.48
CA ARG A 52 4.18 -15.73 2.65
C ARG A 52 3.29 -15.54 1.43
N PHE A 53 2.76 -16.65 0.92
CA PHE A 53 1.78 -16.65 -0.17
C PHE A 53 0.58 -17.52 0.22
N HIS A 54 -0.52 -17.38 -0.53
CA HIS A 54 -1.59 -18.37 -0.51
C HIS A 54 -1.14 -19.61 -1.31
N ARG A 55 -1.43 -20.84 -0.82
CA ARG A 55 -0.95 -22.10 -1.41
C ARG A 55 -1.39 -22.29 -2.85
N GLU A 56 -2.53 -21.72 -3.22
CA GLU A 56 -3.10 -21.81 -4.58
C GLU A 56 -2.53 -20.73 -5.51
N ASN A 57 -1.75 -19.78 -4.99
CA ASN A 57 -1.18 -18.65 -5.73
C ASN A 57 0.31 -18.48 -5.41
N THR A 58 1.04 -19.59 -5.44
CA THR A 58 2.49 -19.58 -5.23
C THR A 58 3.23 -19.04 -6.46
N PRO A 59 4.43 -18.45 -6.28
CA PRO A 59 5.23 -17.97 -7.40
C PRO A 59 5.60 -19.07 -8.39
N THR A 60 5.62 -18.75 -9.67
CA THR A 60 6.11 -19.66 -10.72
C THR A 60 7.62 -19.79 -10.66
N ASP A 61 8.32 -18.73 -10.25
CA ASP A 61 9.77 -18.73 -10.04
C ASP A 61 10.16 -17.59 -9.07
N VAL A 62 11.31 -17.73 -8.41
CA VAL A 62 11.89 -16.70 -7.55
C VAL A 62 13.36 -16.52 -7.92
N ILE A 63 13.64 -15.46 -8.67
CA ILE A 63 14.98 -15.12 -9.14
C ILE A 63 15.70 -14.30 -8.06
N GLY A 64 16.99 -14.57 -7.84
CA GLY A 64 17.79 -13.86 -6.84
C GLY A 64 17.70 -14.44 -5.43
N ALA A 65 16.97 -15.55 -5.25
CA ALA A 65 16.99 -16.32 -4.02
C ALA A 65 16.70 -17.80 -4.31
N THR A 66 17.07 -18.70 -3.38
CA THR A 66 16.79 -20.13 -3.49
C THR A 66 15.94 -20.55 -2.30
N LYS A 67 14.78 -21.18 -2.56
CA LYS A 67 13.92 -21.73 -1.52
C LYS A 67 14.70 -22.79 -0.73
N ILE A 68 14.67 -22.70 0.60
CA ILE A 68 15.33 -23.66 1.49
C ILE A 68 14.36 -24.41 2.39
N SER A 69 13.21 -23.83 2.72
CA SER A 69 12.14 -24.49 3.46
C SER A 69 10.79 -23.83 3.17
N GLU A 70 9.73 -24.53 3.54
CA GLU A 70 8.38 -23.97 3.64
C GLU A 70 7.70 -24.50 4.91
N GLU A 71 6.89 -23.66 5.55
CA GLU A 71 6.16 -24.00 6.76
C GLU A 71 4.70 -23.58 6.59
N GLU A 72 3.80 -24.56 6.75
CA GLU A 72 2.37 -24.31 6.80
C GLU A 72 1.98 -23.87 8.21
N PHE A 73 1.36 -22.70 8.32
CA PHE A 73 0.77 -22.28 9.58
C PHE A 73 -0.72 -22.65 9.56
N ASP A 74 -1.08 -23.65 10.36
CA ASP A 74 -2.46 -23.82 10.80
C ASP A 74 -2.78 -22.64 11.72
N MET A 75 -3.56 -21.69 11.20
CA MET A 75 -4.09 -20.51 11.88
C MET A 75 -3.09 -19.37 12.06
N ASP A 76 -3.23 -18.30 11.24
CA ASP A 76 -2.82 -16.99 11.73
C ASP A 76 -3.92 -16.43 12.65
N GLY A 77 -3.55 -16.01 13.86
CA GLY A 77 -4.47 -15.41 14.84
C GLY A 77 -5.02 -14.03 14.42
N GLY A 78 -5.04 -13.73 13.13
CA GLY A 78 -5.52 -12.48 12.55
C GLY A 78 -6.87 -12.58 11.86
N GLY A 79 -7.40 -13.79 11.59
CA GLY A 79 -8.79 -14.03 11.14
C GLY A 79 -9.20 -13.40 9.81
N LEU A 80 -8.27 -12.80 9.06
CA LEU A 80 -8.54 -12.03 7.84
C LEU A 80 -8.06 -12.73 6.56
N LEU A 81 -7.40 -13.89 6.67
CA LEU A 81 -7.05 -14.71 5.51
C LEU A 81 -7.53 -16.15 5.64
N GLU A 82 -7.94 -16.67 4.49
CA GLU A 82 -8.39 -18.02 4.26
C GLU A 82 -7.35 -19.06 4.68
N SER A 83 -7.82 -20.23 5.09
CA SER A 83 -7.00 -21.42 5.29
C SER A 83 -6.08 -21.66 4.08
N GLY A 84 -4.81 -22.00 4.31
CA GLY A 84 -3.88 -22.35 3.23
C GLY A 84 -2.85 -21.27 2.88
N VAL A 85 -2.42 -20.48 3.86
CA VAL A 85 -1.23 -19.62 3.71
C VAL A 85 0.05 -20.38 4.09
N VAL A 86 1.12 -20.18 3.33
CA VAL A 86 2.39 -20.91 3.48
C VAL A 86 3.54 -19.92 3.52
N ASP A 87 4.41 -20.05 4.53
CA ASP A 87 5.68 -19.33 4.60
C ASP A 87 6.74 -20.06 3.80
N PHE A 88 7.44 -19.32 2.94
CA PHE A 88 8.56 -19.81 2.17
C PHE A 88 9.81 -19.07 2.61
N VAL A 89 10.81 -19.82 3.08
CA VAL A 89 12.10 -19.26 3.45
C VAL A 89 13.04 -19.37 2.26
N TYR A 90 13.59 -18.24 1.83
CA TYR A 90 14.54 -18.16 0.74
C TYR A 90 15.90 -17.70 1.24
N LYS A 91 16.96 -18.39 0.82
CA LYS A 91 18.34 -17.93 0.96
C LYS A 91 18.69 -17.03 -0.21
N LEU A 92 19.12 -15.80 0.08
CA LEU A 92 19.45 -14.80 -0.94
C LEU A 92 20.66 -15.22 -1.77
N THR A 93 20.53 -15.15 -3.09
CA THR A 93 21.65 -15.21 -4.05
C THR A 93 21.95 -13.83 -4.64
N SER A 94 21.03 -12.89 -4.47
CA SER A 94 21.12 -11.47 -4.83
C SER A 94 20.37 -10.62 -3.79
N GLN A 95 20.72 -9.34 -3.66
CA GLN A 95 19.95 -8.38 -2.84
C GLN A 95 18.66 -7.91 -3.51
N THR A 96 18.51 -8.20 -4.81
CA THR A 96 17.28 -8.00 -5.57
C THR A 96 16.67 -9.35 -5.88
N VAL A 97 15.43 -9.55 -5.43
CA VAL A 97 14.65 -10.77 -5.61
C VAL A 97 13.47 -10.45 -6.51
N VAL A 98 13.27 -11.23 -7.56
CA VAL A 98 12.11 -11.10 -8.45
C VAL A 98 11.23 -12.32 -8.28
N VAL A 99 10.05 -12.11 -7.74
CA VAL A 99 9.00 -13.12 -7.59
C VAL A 99 8.16 -13.09 -8.85
N LYS A 100 8.21 -14.18 -9.63
CA LYS A 100 7.47 -14.34 -10.89
C LYS A 100 6.11 -14.96 -10.64
N GLY A 101 5.11 -14.51 -11.38
CA GLY A 101 3.75 -15.03 -11.30
C GLY A 101 2.74 -13.97 -10.90
N ASP A 102 1.48 -14.30 -11.10
CA ASP A 102 0.34 -13.48 -10.69
C ASP A 102 0.01 -13.78 -9.23
N ILE A 103 0.32 -12.84 -8.33
CA ILE A 103 0.31 -13.06 -6.87
C ILE A 103 -0.75 -12.17 -6.20
N PRO A 104 -1.99 -12.65 -5.98
CA PRO A 104 -3.02 -11.83 -5.34
C PRO A 104 -2.74 -11.54 -3.86
N TYR A 105 -1.94 -12.37 -3.20
CA TYR A 105 -1.63 -12.26 -1.77
C TYR A 105 -0.13 -12.43 -1.53
N ILE A 106 0.52 -11.39 -0.99
CA ILE A 106 1.91 -11.48 -0.55
C ILE A 106 2.11 -10.84 0.82
N ARG A 107 2.85 -11.54 1.68
CA ARG A 107 3.38 -10.96 2.92
C ARG A 107 4.90 -11.07 2.91
N CYS A 108 5.57 -9.94 3.04
CA CYS A 108 7.02 -9.81 2.99
C CYS A 108 7.54 -8.98 4.18
N ARG A 109 6.93 -9.18 5.34
CA ARG A 109 7.27 -8.51 6.61
C ARG A 109 8.69 -8.86 7.07
N GLU A 110 9.34 -7.94 7.78
CA GLU A 110 10.62 -8.21 8.51
C GLU A 110 11.78 -8.68 7.62
N ASN A 111 11.84 -8.22 6.37
CA ASN A 111 12.85 -8.65 5.41
C ASN A 111 13.96 -7.62 5.15
N GLY A 112 13.99 -6.51 5.90
CA GLY A 112 14.95 -5.43 5.68
C GLY A 112 14.81 -4.80 4.28
N LEU A 113 13.60 -4.78 3.74
CA LEU A 113 13.34 -4.26 2.40
C LEU A 113 13.61 -2.76 2.37
N THR A 114 14.41 -2.33 1.40
CA THR A 114 14.68 -0.93 1.06
C THR A 114 13.92 -0.51 -0.19
N GLY A 115 13.47 -1.47 -1.01
CA GLY A 115 12.63 -1.25 -2.18
C GLY A 115 11.62 -2.38 -2.36
N LEU A 116 10.43 -2.01 -2.82
CA LEU A 116 9.36 -2.94 -3.16
C LEU A 116 8.60 -2.39 -4.37
N ASP A 117 8.66 -3.11 -5.49
CA ASP A 117 7.94 -2.80 -6.71
C ASP A 117 6.89 -3.87 -6.98
N VAL A 118 5.62 -3.48 -6.84
CA VAL A 118 4.42 -4.28 -7.10
C VAL A 118 3.66 -3.80 -8.34
N SER A 119 4.24 -2.87 -9.11
CA SER A 119 3.57 -2.20 -10.23
C SER A 119 3.19 -3.13 -11.39
N ARG A 120 3.86 -4.29 -11.47
CA ARG A 120 3.65 -5.36 -12.44
C ARG A 120 2.80 -6.52 -11.90
N ASN A 121 2.05 -6.32 -10.83
CA ASN A 121 1.16 -7.35 -10.28
C ASN A 121 -0.26 -6.78 -10.06
N PRO A 122 -1.01 -6.52 -11.15
CA PRO A 122 -2.30 -5.81 -11.08
C PRO A 122 -3.40 -6.56 -10.32
N SER A 123 -3.27 -7.89 -10.16
CA SER A 123 -4.21 -8.73 -9.39
C SER A 123 -4.03 -8.63 -7.87
N LEU A 124 -3.04 -7.87 -7.38
CA LEU A 124 -2.71 -7.81 -5.96
C LEU A 124 -3.90 -7.31 -5.14
N LYS A 125 -4.39 -8.16 -4.23
CA LYS A 125 -5.48 -7.89 -3.31
C LYS A 125 -5.01 -7.60 -1.90
N LEU A 126 -3.96 -8.30 -1.46
CA LEU A 126 -3.38 -8.13 -0.13
C LEU A 126 -1.86 -7.94 -0.22
N LEU A 127 -1.40 -6.85 0.37
CA LEU A 127 0.01 -6.56 0.55
C LEU A 127 0.30 -6.31 2.04
N GLN A 128 1.16 -7.15 2.63
CA GLN A 128 1.73 -6.88 3.94
C GLN A 128 3.25 -6.75 3.86
N CYS A 129 3.76 -5.54 4.06
CA CYS A 129 5.19 -5.22 4.02
C CYS A 129 5.66 -4.50 5.28
N ASP A 130 5.03 -4.79 6.43
CA ASP A 130 5.37 -4.21 7.73
C ASP A 130 6.81 -4.50 8.16
N ASN A 131 7.35 -3.69 9.07
CA ASN A 131 8.67 -3.86 9.68
C ASN A 131 9.80 -3.95 8.62
N ASN A 132 9.86 -2.97 7.74
CA ASN A 132 10.89 -2.85 6.72
C ASN A 132 11.52 -1.44 6.76
N GLN A 133 12.32 -1.10 5.75
CA GLN A 133 13.02 0.19 5.65
C GLN A 133 12.56 0.95 4.39
N LEU A 134 11.31 0.76 3.97
CA LEU A 134 10.77 1.42 2.78
C LEU A 134 10.64 2.92 3.04
N THR A 135 11.23 3.73 2.16
CA THR A 135 11.08 5.19 2.14
C THR A 135 9.98 5.64 1.20
N THR A 136 9.63 4.79 0.22
CA THR A 136 8.53 4.98 -0.73
C THR A 136 7.82 3.65 -0.94
N LEU A 137 6.53 3.73 -1.27
CA LEU A 137 5.71 2.58 -1.65
C LEU A 137 4.70 3.07 -2.71
N ASN A 138 4.73 2.47 -3.90
CA ASN A 138 3.80 2.79 -4.97
C ASN A 138 2.88 1.59 -5.21
N VAL A 139 1.58 1.80 -5.03
CA VAL A 139 0.53 0.79 -5.22
C VAL A 139 -0.54 1.25 -6.23
N GLY A 140 -0.25 2.30 -7.01
CA GLY A 140 -1.21 2.92 -7.93
C GLY A 140 -1.62 2.05 -9.12
N ASN A 141 -0.94 0.93 -9.35
CA ASN A 141 -1.31 -0.07 -10.38
C ASN A 141 -2.08 -1.28 -9.80
N ASN A 142 -2.21 -1.38 -8.47
CA ASN A 142 -2.86 -2.50 -7.80
C ASN A 142 -4.33 -2.15 -7.53
N LEU A 143 -5.11 -2.00 -8.59
CA LEU A 143 -6.49 -1.49 -8.52
C LEU A 143 -7.43 -2.42 -7.74
N GLU A 144 -7.06 -3.69 -7.60
CA GLU A 144 -7.78 -4.72 -6.85
C GLU A 144 -7.36 -4.80 -5.37
N LEU A 145 -6.52 -3.88 -4.89
CA LEU A 145 -6.00 -3.92 -3.52
C LEU A 145 -7.11 -3.64 -2.50
N GLU A 146 -7.38 -4.63 -1.67
CA GLU A 146 -8.39 -4.65 -0.61
C GLU A 146 -7.73 -4.46 0.78
N TYR A 147 -6.51 -4.99 0.96
CA TYR A 147 -5.79 -4.98 2.25
C TYR A 147 -4.35 -4.48 2.07
N LEU A 148 -4.00 -3.40 2.78
CA LEU A 148 -2.63 -2.88 2.82
C LEU A 148 -2.14 -2.71 4.26
N THR A 149 -1.03 -3.37 4.58
CA THR A 149 -0.26 -3.11 5.80
C THR A 149 1.20 -2.78 5.46
N CYS A 150 1.63 -1.58 5.84
CA CYS A 150 2.98 -1.05 5.63
C CYS A 150 3.51 -0.36 6.89
N ALA A 151 3.07 -0.82 8.06
CA ALA A 151 3.46 -0.26 9.34
C ALA A 151 4.95 -0.46 9.62
N PHE A 152 5.53 0.39 10.47
CA PHE A 152 6.96 0.32 10.83
C PHE A 152 7.88 0.36 9.61
N ASN A 153 7.71 1.42 8.82
CA ASN A 153 8.57 1.77 7.69
C ASN A 153 9.03 3.23 7.86
N GLN A 154 9.58 3.83 6.80
CA GLN A 154 10.08 5.20 6.81
C GLN A 154 9.34 6.07 5.78
N LEU A 155 8.10 5.71 5.44
CA LEU A 155 7.31 6.40 4.42
C LEU A 155 7.02 7.84 4.84
N THR A 156 7.26 8.78 3.93
CA THR A 156 6.90 10.21 4.11
C THR A 156 5.59 10.56 3.40
N GLN A 157 5.19 9.74 2.41
CA GLN A 157 3.97 9.85 1.64
C GLN A 157 3.43 8.46 1.31
N LEU A 158 2.12 8.36 1.15
CA LEU A 158 1.43 7.16 0.68
C LEU A 158 0.20 7.60 -0.13
N ASP A 159 0.21 7.31 -1.43
CA ASP A 159 -0.91 7.61 -2.34
C ASP A 159 -1.71 6.33 -2.59
N MET A 160 -2.96 6.33 -2.11
CA MET A 160 -3.93 5.24 -2.25
C MET A 160 -5.15 5.65 -3.08
N THR A 161 -5.08 6.77 -3.79
CA THR A 161 -6.25 7.40 -4.44
C THR A 161 -6.87 6.54 -5.55
N LYS A 162 -6.11 5.59 -6.11
CA LYS A 162 -6.56 4.63 -7.12
C LYS A 162 -7.07 3.31 -6.54
N ASN A 163 -6.78 3.01 -5.28
CA ASN A 163 -7.14 1.74 -4.63
C ASN A 163 -8.54 1.86 -3.99
N THR A 164 -9.57 2.05 -4.81
CA THR A 164 -10.93 2.35 -4.35
C THR A 164 -11.60 1.21 -3.60
N LYS A 165 -11.08 -0.02 -3.75
CA LYS A 165 -11.52 -1.26 -3.08
C LYS A 165 -10.89 -1.48 -1.70
N LEU A 166 -10.08 -0.55 -1.21
CA LEU A 166 -9.33 -0.73 0.02
C LEU A 166 -10.29 -0.75 1.24
N GLU A 167 -10.33 -1.87 1.94
CA GLU A 167 -11.15 -2.12 3.13
C GLU A 167 -10.35 -1.97 4.43
N TRP A 168 -9.05 -2.30 4.37
CA TRP A 168 -8.13 -2.25 5.49
C TRP A 168 -6.84 -1.51 5.14
N LEU A 169 -6.54 -0.46 5.90
CA LEU A 169 -5.26 0.25 5.83
C LEU A 169 -4.57 0.30 7.19
N ALA A 170 -3.36 -0.24 7.28
CA ALA A 170 -2.47 -0.03 8.40
C ALA A 170 -1.12 0.55 7.95
N CYS A 171 -0.90 1.83 8.23
CA CYS A 171 0.30 2.58 7.89
C CYS A 171 0.96 3.21 9.13
N ALA A 172 0.72 2.63 10.31
CA ALA A 172 1.23 3.12 11.58
C ALA A 172 2.76 3.15 11.64
N SER A 173 3.34 4.00 12.49
CA SER A 173 4.79 4.09 12.70
C SER A 173 5.55 4.37 11.39
N ASN A 174 5.18 5.47 10.73
CA ASN A 174 5.85 6.01 9.55
C ASN A 174 6.15 7.51 9.80
N ASN A 175 6.51 8.25 8.76
CA ASN A 175 6.78 9.68 8.79
C ASN A 175 5.74 10.51 8.03
N LEU A 176 4.51 10.01 7.88
CA LEU A 176 3.45 10.65 7.11
C LEU A 176 3.04 11.98 7.75
N THR A 177 3.01 13.06 6.97
CA THR A 177 2.51 14.38 7.41
C THR A 177 1.08 14.64 6.98
N THR A 178 0.63 13.95 5.93
CA THR A 178 -0.72 13.96 5.38
C THR A 178 -1.14 12.55 5.00
N LEU A 179 -2.44 12.27 5.04
CA LEU A 179 -3.01 11.02 4.56
C LEU A 179 -4.39 11.31 3.96
N ASP A 180 -4.54 11.06 2.65
CA ASP A 180 -5.81 11.21 1.93
C ASP A 180 -6.47 9.83 1.79
N VAL A 181 -7.63 9.68 2.44
CA VAL A 181 -8.48 8.47 2.39
C VAL A 181 -9.81 8.73 1.69
N SER A 182 -9.95 9.86 1.00
CA SER A 182 -11.22 10.33 0.41
C SER A 182 -11.75 9.45 -0.73
N LYS A 183 -10.88 8.63 -1.33
CA LYS A 183 -11.21 7.69 -2.42
C LYS A 183 -11.42 6.26 -1.95
N ASN A 184 -11.15 5.96 -0.67
CA ASN A 184 -11.22 4.61 -0.12
C ASN A 184 -12.52 4.46 0.69
N SER A 185 -13.67 4.66 0.04
CA SER A 185 -14.99 4.68 0.69
C SER A 185 -15.38 3.34 1.35
N GLU A 186 -14.71 2.26 0.96
CA GLU A 186 -14.90 0.91 1.50
C GLU A 186 -14.08 0.64 2.78
N LEU A 187 -13.23 1.59 3.22
CA LEU A 187 -12.44 1.44 4.44
C LEU A 187 -13.33 1.20 5.67
N GLY A 188 -13.20 0.01 6.25
CA GLY A 188 -13.74 -0.35 7.56
C GLY A 188 -12.73 -0.14 8.68
N ILE A 189 -11.43 -0.29 8.38
CA ILE A 189 -10.34 -0.21 9.37
C ILE A 189 -9.22 0.69 8.86
N LEU A 190 -8.87 1.69 9.67
CA LEU A 190 -7.79 2.62 9.43
C LEU A 190 -6.87 2.72 10.66
N SER A 191 -5.62 2.31 10.51
CA SER A 191 -4.56 2.50 11.50
C SER A 191 -3.44 3.37 10.95
N CYS A 192 -3.35 4.59 11.46
CA CYS A 192 -2.38 5.61 11.06
C CYS A 192 -1.64 6.22 12.26
N SER A 193 -1.63 5.54 13.41
CA SER A 193 -0.94 6.00 14.61
C SER A 193 0.56 6.18 14.42
N ASN A 194 1.20 6.92 15.33
CA ASN A 194 2.65 7.14 15.32
C ASN A 194 3.17 7.75 14.00
N ASN A 195 2.47 8.75 13.49
CA ASN A 195 2.86 9.54 12.32
C ASN A 195 3.01 11.03 12.73
N LYS A 196 2.95 11.94 11.76
CA LYS A 196 3.06 13.40 11.96
C LYS A 196 1.81 14.11 11.42
N LEU A 197 0.66 13.44 11.41
CA LEU A 197 -0.58 13.97 10.85
C LEU A 197 -1.07 15.15 11.70
N THR A 198 -1.48 16.23 11.05
CA THR A 198 -2.07 17.42 11.70
C THR A 198 -3.58 17.51 11.52
N SER A 199 -4.11 16.80 10.51
CA SER A 199 -5.52 16.64 10.21
C SER A 199 -5.75 15.28 9.56
N LEU A 200 -6.99 14.82 9.60
CA LEU A 200 -7.44 13.61 8.93
C LEU A 200 -8.93 13.81 8.58
N ASP A 201 -9.32 13.61 7.32
CA ASP A 201 -10.73 13.65 6.91
C ASP A 201 -11.20 12.24 6.63
N VAL A 202 -12.11 11.74 7.47
CA VAL A 202 -12.74 10.41 7.33
C VAL A 202 -14.19 10.50 6.85
N SER A 203 -14.65 11.67 6.40
CA SER A 203 -16.06 11.91 6.02
C SER A 203 -16.55 11.08 4.83
N LYS A 204 -15.64 10.51 4.05
CA LYS A 204 -15.96 9.62 2.92
C LYS A 204 -15.94 8.14 3.29
N ASN A 205 -15.40 7.78 4.44
CA ASN A 205 -15.25 6.40 4.90
C ASN A 205 -16.45 6.02 5.77
N THR A 206 -17.66 6.04 5.19
CA THR A 206 -18.91 5.86 5.95
C THR A 206 -19.06 4.45 6.55
N GLY A 207 -18.27 3.48 6.07
CA GLY A 207 -18.17 2.14 6.63
C GLY A 207 -17.15 1.99 7.77
N LEU A 208 -16.41 3.06 8.12
CA LEU A 208 -15.34 2.99 9.11
C LEU A 208 -15.89 2.63 10.49
N TYR A 209 -15.33 1.56 11.07
CA TYR A 209 -15.66 1.10 12.42
C TYR A 209 -14.41 0.94 13.30
N ASN A 210 -13.19 0.99 12.76
CA ASN A 210 -11.99 1.01 13.58
C ASN A 210 -11.03 2.10 13.12
N LEU A 211 -10.76 3.08 13.99
CA LEU A 211 -9.84 4.18 13.72
C LEU A 211 -8.77 4.26 14.81
N ILE A 212 -7.51 4.04 14.43
CA ILE A 212 -6.36 4.10 15.34
C ILE A 212 -5.44 5.23 14.87
N CYS A 213 -5.46 6.37 15.54
CA CYS A 213 -4.73 7.57 15.13
C CYS A 213 -3.92 8.26 16.24
N PHE A 214 -3.71 7.59 17.38
CA PHE A 214 -2.86 8.08 18.48
C PHE A 214 -1.41 8.39 18.06
N ASN A 215 -0.69 9.17 18.87
CA ASN A 215 0.66 9.65 18.62
C ASN A 215 0.80 10.32 17.23
N ASN A 216 -0.09 11.28 16.97
CA ASN A 216 0.00 12.22 15.85
C ASN A 216 0.04 13.66 16.39
N LYS A 217 -0.17 14.67 15.54
CA LYS A 217 -0.16 16.09 15.91
C LYS A 217 -1.52 16.76 15.65
N ILE A 218 -2.61 16.02 15.79
CA ILE A 218 -3.96 16.48 15.45
C ILE A 218 -4.50 17.34 16.59
N LYS A 219 -4.69 18.64 16.31
CA LYS A 219 -5.13 19.63 17.31
C LYS A 219 -6.64 19.65 17.47
N ALA A 220 -7.11 20.20 18.60
CA ALA A 220 -8.50 20.09 19.04
C ALA A 220 -9.54 20.41 17.94
N ALA A 221 -9.34 21.49 17.18
CA ALA A 221 -10.26 21.87 16.10
C ALA A 221 -10.34 20.83 14.97
N GLU A 222 -9.22 20.22 14.58
CA GLU A 222 -9.19 19.15 13.57
C GLU A 222 -9.72 17.83 14.15
N MET A 223 -9.46 17.57 15.44
CA MET A 223 -10.01 16.41 16.13
C MET A 223 -11.54 16.44 16.15
N SER A 224 -12.14 17.59 16.47
CA SER A 224 -13.60 17.76 16.42
C SER A 224 -14.16 17.48 15.02
N LYS A 225 -13.44 17.79 13.93
CA LYS A 225 -13.86 17.45 12.57
C LYS A 225 -13.87 15.93 12.35
N ILE A 226 -12.84 15.22 12.81
CA ILE A 226 -12.78 13.75 12.74
C ILE A 226 -13.99 13.15 13.46
N ILE A 227 -14.21 13.54 14.72
CA ILE A 227 -15.32 13.04 15.54
C ILE A 227 -16.68 13.34 14.90
N ASN A 228 -16.86 14.55 14.36
CA ASN A 228 -18.09 14.92 13.68
C ASN A 228 -18.30 14.13 12.38
N ALA A 229 -17.23 13.74 11.69
CA ALA A 229 -17.28 12.92 10.48
C ALA A 229 -17.53 11.43 10.74
N LEU A 230 -17.30 10.93 11.97
CA LEU A 230 -17.54 9.52 12.31
C LEU A 230 -19.00 9.12 12.04
N THR A 231 -19.18 7.91 11.52
CA THR A 231 -20.48 7.28 11.30
C THR A 231 -21.25 7.10 12.60
N ASP A 232 -22.55 7.37 12.59
CA ASP A 232 -23.44 7.03 13.70
C ASP A 232 -23.79 5.53 13.64
N TRP A 233 -23.35 4.79 14.66
CA TRP A 233 -23.58 3.35 14.81
C TRP A 233 -24.71 3.02 15.80
N THR A 234 -25.48 4.01 16.25
CA THR A 234 -26.61 3.81 17.17
C THR A 234 -27.63 2.84 16.58
N GLY A 235 -27.96 1.77 17.33
CA GLY A 235 -28.93 0.76 16.91
C GLY A 235 -28.44 -0.22 15.82
N LYS A 236 -27.18 -0.12 15.38
CA LYS A 236 -26.58 -1.05 14.41
C LYS A 236 -25.83 -2.16 15.15
N SER A 237 -26.13 -3.42 14.82
CA SER A 237 -25.61 -4.61 15.51
C SER A 237 -24.40 -5.26 14.84
N ILE A 238 -23.93 -4.72 13.71
CA ILE A 238 -22.93 -5.38 12.86
C ILE A 238 -21.47 -5.09 13.24
N HIS A 239 -21.20 -3.99 13.96
CA HIS A 239 -19.83 -3.61 14.32
C HIS A 239 -19.73 -3.14 15.78
N TYR A 240 -18.55 -3.35 16.36
CA TYR A 240 -18.15 -2.78 17.66
C TYR A 240 -17.15 -1.65 17.41
N PRO A 241 -17.63 -0.43 17.07
CA PRO A 241 -16.76 0.58 16.51
C PRO A 241 -15.87 1.21 17.58
N TRP A 242 -14.56 1.21 17.37
CA TRP A 242 -13.57 1.73 18.32
C TRP A 242 -12.71 2.80 17.69
N ILE A 243 -12.37 3.80 18.49
CA ILE A 243 -11.44 4.86 18.14
C ILE A 243 -10.36 5.01 19.20
N PHE A 244 -9.09 4.98 18.78
CA PHE A 244 -7.90 5.13 19.62
C PHE A 244 -7.19 6.43 19.25
N ILE A 245 -7.34 7.45 20.09
CA ILE A 245 -6.81 8.81 19.83
C ILE A 245 -5.64 9.14 20.73
N THR A 246 -5.60 8.55 21.92
CA THR A 246 -4.52 8.74 22.89
C THR A 246 -3.88 7.40 23.21
N ASP A 247 -2.56 7.36 23.32
CA ASP A 247 -1.86 6.16 23.79
C ASP A 247 -2.25 5.89 25.25
N TYR A 248 -2.93 4.76 25.50
CA TYR A 248 -3.32 4.33 26.85
C TYR A 248 -2.09 4.03 27.74
N ALA A 249 -0.90 3.81 27.15
CA ALA A 249 0.32 3.49 27.88
C ALA A 249 0.87 4.66 28.71
N THR A 250 0.48 5.92 28.45
CA THR A 250 0.95 7.07 29.25
C THR A 250 0.28 7.18 30.61
N LEU A 251 -0.70 6.32 30.94
CA LEU A 251 -1.24 6.18 32.29
C LEU A 251 -0.43 5.21 33.17
N SER A 252 0.54 4.48 32.63
CA SER A 252 1.44 3.59 33.37
C SER A 252 2.91 3.96 33.19
N VAL A 253 3.45 4.74 34.14
CA VAL A 253 4.85 4.93 34.63
C VAL A 253 6.06 4.36 33.84
N VAL A 254 6.02 4.22 32.53
CA VAL A 254 7.15 3.81 31.70
C VAL A 254 7.27 4.82 30.57
N SER A 255 8.29 5.66 30.72
CA SER A 255 8.79 6.60 29.72
C SER A 255 8.88 5.96 28.34
N THR A 256 7.89 6.22 27.48
CA THR A 256 8.09 6.20 26.03
C THR A 256 8.49 7.61 25.63
N ASP A 257 9.58 7.77 24.87
CA ASP A 257 10.13 9.08 24.47
C ASP A 257 9.19 9.91 23.55
N LYS A 258 7.96 9.46 23.31
CA LYS A 258 6.93 10.15 22.54
C LYS A 258 5.80 10.59 23.45
N VAL A 259 5.68 11.90 23.62
CA VAL A 259 4.51 12.53 24.24
C VAL A 259 3.38 12.53 23.21
N GLU A 260 2.18 12.09 23.61
CA GLU A 260 0.97 12.23 22.80
C GLU A 260 0.73 13.72 22.50
N GLU A 261 0.64 14.09 21.22
CA GLU A 261 0.45 15.48 20.77
C GLU A 261 -0.94 15.73 20.15
N ASN A 262 -1.75 14.68 20.00
CA ASN A 262 -3.16 14.80 19.69
C ASN A 262 -3.92 15.46 20.84
N GLU A 263 -4.90 16.30 20.51
CA GLU A 263 -5.75 16.97 21.48
C GLU A 263 -7.21 16.61 21.23
N ILE A 264 -7.86 16.05 22.25
CA ILE A 264 -9.28 15.72 22.22
C ILE A 264 -9.99 16.35 23.43
N SER A 265 -11.12 17.01 23.19
CA SER A 265 -11.92 17.59 24.26
C SER A 265 -12.91 16.59 24.87
N GLU A 266 -13.43 16.90 26.07
CA GLU A 266 -14.51 16.12 26.68
C GLU A 266 -15.80 16.13 25.84
N THR A 267 -16.04 17.21 25.08
CA THR A 267 -17.18 17.31 24.17
C THR A 267 -17.02 16.34 23.00
N ASP A 268 -15.81 16.23 22.46
CA ASP A 268 -15.49 15.28 21.39
C ASP A 268 -15.70 13.83 21.85
N ARG A 269 -15.27 13.48 23.07
CA ARG A 269 -15.50 12.15 23.66
C ARG A 269 -17.00 11.82 23.72
N LYS A 270 -17.80 12.72 24.29
CA LYS A 270 -19.27 12.56 24.38
C LYS A 270 -19.92 12.46 23.00
N ASN A 271 -19.44 13.22 22.02
CA ASN A 271 -19.96 13.15 20.65
C ASN A 271 -19.66 11.78 20.01
N ALA A 272 -18.45 11.24 20.21
CA ALA A 272 -18.11 9.90 19.74
C ALA A 272 -18.98 8.82 20.41
N GLU A 273 -19.13 8.88 21.74
CA GLU A 273 -19.98 7.97 22.51
C GLU A 273 -21.45 8.04 22.07
N SER A 274 -21.98 9.24 21.80
CA SER A 274 -23.35 9.43 21.31
C SER A 274 -23.63 8.76 19.96
N LYS A 275 -22.56 8.50 19.19
CA LYS A 275 -22.57 7.77 17.92
C LYS A 275 -22.25 6.28 18.09
N ASN A 276 -22.25 5.78 19.33
CA ASN A 276 -21.93 4.40 19.73
C ASN A 276 -20.46 3.99 19.48
N TRP A 277 -19.52 4.94 19.39
CA TRP A 277 -18.08 4.64 19.37
C TRP A 277 -17.54 4.42 20.77
N ARG A 278 -16.71 3.39 20.94
CA ARG A 278 -15.88 3.27 22.14
C ARG A 278 -14.58 4.01 21.92
N TYR A 279 -14.17 4.78 22.92
CA TYR A 279 -12.99 5.61 22.87
C TYR A 279 -11.90 5.05 23.80
N TYR A 280 -10.65 5.11 23.36
CA TYR A 280 -9.45 4.85 24.17
C TYR A 280 -8.36 5.90 23.91
#